data_AF-A0A1Y3NBY6-F1
#
_entry.id   AF-A0A1Y3NBY6-F1
#
_cell.length_a   1.000
_cell.length_b   1.000
_cell.length_c   1.000
_cell.angle_alpha   90.00
_cell.angle_beta   90.00
_cell.angle_gamma   90.00
#
_symmetry.space_group_name_H-M   'P 1'
#
loop_
_entity.id
_entity.type
_entity.pdbx_description
1 polymer ?
#
loop_
_entity_poly.entity_id
_entity_poly.type
_entity_poly.pdbx_seq_one_letter_code
_entity_poly.pdbx_strand_id
1 'polypeptide(L)'
;MTLSNITLFKSLNSNKLECGQCDLNSLRIFASPDRYILRPVVENYKYNITFKFKEIEIVIGECGENQIKMVDKDGSWYCENPICKDSCPVGTSAKCLPFLSNINKNDRTKNICQCAQGWNGENCDERIYVDYR
;
A
#
# COMPACT_ATOMS: atom_id res chain seq x y z
N MET A 1 13.03 -2.04 23.60
CA MET A 1 11.69 -2.58 23.27
C MET A 1 11.09 -1.65 22.23
N THR A 2 11.15 -2.07 20.98
CA THR A 2 10.73 -1.29 19.80
C THR A 2 9.24 -1.49 19.61
N LEU A 3 8.45 -0.42 19.71
CA LEU A 3 7.05 -0.46 19.30
C LEU A 3 6.98 -0.27 17.79
N SER A 4 6.76 -1.36 17.10
CA SER A 4 6.40 -1.40 15.67
C SER A 4 4.89 -1.25 15.51
N ASN A 5 4.51 -0.47 14.48
CA ASN A 5 3.17 -0.24 13.92
C ASN A 5 2.32 0.84 14.62
N ILE A 6 2.35 2.05 14.04
CA ILE A 6 1.29 3.04 14.22
C ILE A 6 0.55 3.16 12.88
N THR A 7 -0.70 2.71 12.89
CA THR A 7 -1.65 2.83 11.78
C THR A 7 -2.53 4.05 12.04
N LEU A 8 -2.44 5.09 11.22
CA LEU A 8 -3.27 6.30 11.39
C LEU A 8 -4.48 6.22 10.46
N PHE A 9 -5.66 6.01 11.05
CA PHE A 9 -6.94 6.06 10.36
C PHE A 9 -7.32 7.50 10.01
N LYS A 10 -8.04 7.60 8.90
CA LYS A 10 -8.43 8.79 8.16
C LYS A 10 -9.09 9.86 9.04
N SER A 11 -8.35 10.94 9.29
CA SER A 11 -8.76 12.35 9.34
C SER A 11 -7.62 13.09 10.03
N LEU A 12 -7.23 14.24 9.52
CA LEU A 12 -6.27 15.16 10.15
C LEU A 12 -6.88 15.80 11.43
N ASN A 13 -7.35 14.98 12.36
CA ASN A 13 -7.84 15.38 13.67
C ASN A 13 -7.18 14.51 14.75
N SER A 14 -6.08 15.06 15.28
CA SER A 14 -5.47 14.80 16.60
C SER A 14 -5.11 13.34 16.95
N ASN A 15 -3.89 12.93 16.60
CA ASN A 15 -3.22 11.81 17.27
C ASN A 15 -2.00 12.35 18.03
N LYS A 16 -1.99 12.22 19.36
CA LYS A 16 -0.93 12.71 20.25
C LYS A 16 0.07 11.58 20.52
N LEU A 17 1.36 11.85 20.33
CA LEU A 17 2.44 10.90 20.62
C LEU A 17 3.31 11.46 21.76
N GLU A 18 3.48 10.68 22.83
CA GLU A 18 4.33 11.03 23.98
C GLU A 18 5.49 10.04 24.09
N CYS A 19 6.72 10.51 23.85
CA CYS A 19 7.94 9.72 23.96
C CYS A 19 9.16 10.63 24.16
N GLY A 20 10.23 10.10 24.77
CA GLY A 20 11.51 10.81 24.89
C GLY A 20 12.29 10.88 23.57
N GLN A 21 12.33 9.77 22.84
CA GLN A 21 12.82 9.68 21.46
C GLN A 21 11.86 8.77 20.67
N CYS A 22 11.37 9.24 19.53
CA CYS A 22 10.51 8.46 18.64
C CYS A 22 11.12 8.34 17.26
N ASP A 23 11.41 7.10 16.86
CA ASP A 23 11.77 6.77 15.48
C ASP A 23 10.51 6.32 14.74
N LEU A 24 10.02 7.14 13.81
CA LEU A 24 8.79 6.92 13.07
C LEU A 24 8.97 6.04 11.82
N ASN A 25 9.72 4.94 11.95
CA ASN A 25 10.09 4.07 10.83
C ASN A 25 8.92 3.31 10.19
N SER A 26 7.77 3.23 10.89
CA SER A 26 6.57 2.53 10.43
C SER A 26 5.36 3.46 10.29
N LEU A 27 5.59 4.77 10.19
CA LEU A 27 4.51 5.73 9.97
C LEU A 27 3.84 5.48 8.61
N ARG A 28 2.52 5.28 8.62
CA ARG A 28 1.70 5.15 7.41
C ARG A 28 0.69 6.29 7.36
N ILE A 29 0.53 6.88 6.19
CA ILE A 29 -0.39 7.99 5.94
C ILE A 29 -1.40 7.53 4.89
N PHE A 30 -2.69 7.61 5.24
CA PHE A 30 -3.79 7.28 4.34
C PHE A 30 -4.62 8.54 4.12
N ALA A 31 -4.68 9.02 2.88
CA ALA A 31 -5.53 10.13 2.47
C ALA A 31 -5.88 9.98 0.98
N SER A 32 -6.77 10.85 0.50
CA SER A 32 -7.12 10.90 -0.91
C SER A 32 -5.91 11.32 -1.77
N PRO A 33 -5.90 11.05 -3.08
CA PRO A 33 -4.86 11.50 -3.99
C PRO A 33 -4.84 13.02 -4.07
N ASP A 34 -3.72 13.57 -3.60
CA ASP A 34 -3.43 14.99 -3.68
C ASP A 34 -1.98 15.21 -3.23
N ARG A 35 -1.57 16.48 -3.23
CA ARG A 35 -0.35 16.95 -2.58
C ARG A 35 -0.67 17.47 -1.20
N TYR A 36 0.05 16.97 -0.20
CA TYR A 36 -0.07 17.34 1.19
C TYR A 36 1.25 17.92 1.70
N ILE A 37 1.16 18.92 2.57
CA ILE A 37 2.31 19.43 3.31
C ILE A 37 2.16 18.95 4.75
N LEU A 38 3.07 18.08 5.19
CA LEU A 38 3.09 17.60 6.57
C LEU A 38 3.72 18.66 7.47
N ARG A 39 2.93 19.15 8.43
CA ARG A 39 3.36 20.15 9.42
C ARG A 39 3.27 19.56 10.82
N PRO A 40 4.38 19.19 11.45
CA PRO A 40 4.34 18.72 12.83
C PRO A 40 4.03 19.89 13.76
N VAL A 41 3.23 19.62 14.78
CA VAL A 41 2.89 20.56 15.84
C VAL A 41 3.30 19.91 17.15
N VAL A 42 4.01 20.65 17.99
CA VAL A 42 4.35 20.22 19.36
C VAL A 42 3.41 20.93 20.31
N GLU A 43 2.56 20.16 20.96
CA GLU A 43 1.60 20.68 21.93
C GLU A 43 2.23 20.78 23.32
N ASN A 44 1.63 21.58 24.20
CA ASN A 44 2.01 21.71 25.62
C ASN A 44 3.43 22.24 25.89
N TYR A 45 4.05 22.92 24.92
CA TYR A 45 5.32 23.62 25.10
C TYR A 45 5.09 25.13 25.16
N LYS A 46 5.63 25.81 26.17
CA LYS A 46 5.36 27.23 26.45
C LYS A 46 6.19 28.21 25.61
N TYR A 47 7.21 27.73 24.90
CA TYR A 47 8.12 28.57 24.12
C TYR A 47 7.95 28.35 22.62
N ASN A 48 8.47 29.28 21.83
CA ASN A 48 8.48 29.13 20.37
C ASN A 48 9.40 27.97 19.99
N ILE A 49 8.87 27.04 19.21
CA ILE A 49 9.62 25.93 18.62
C ILE A 49 9.95 26.30 17.19
N THR A 50 11.23 26.24 16.85
CA THR A 50 11.69 26.45 15.48
C THR A 50 12.09 25.10 14.87
N PHE A 51 11.35 24.69 13.84
CA PHE A 51 11.70 23.53 13.05
C PHE A 51 12.78 23.89 12.03
N LYS A 52 13.91 23.18 12.06
CA LYS A 52 15.06 23.39 11.17
C LYS A 52 15.09 22.40 10.01
N PHE A 53 13.94 22.02 9.49
CA PHE A 53 13.81 21.16 8.31
C PHE A 53 12.93 21.84 7.26
N LYS A 54 13.11 21.44 5.99
CA LYS A 54 12.29 21.92 4.87
C LYS A 54 10.89 21.32 4.96
N GLU A 55 9.89 22.00 4.40
CA GLU A 55 8.53 21.45 4.30
C GLU A 55 8.57 20.02 3.74
N ILE A 56 7.84 19.12 4.41
CA ILE A 56 7.76 17.71 4.04
C ILE A 56 6.56 17.57 3.11
N GLU A 57 6.82 17.58 1.81
CA GLU A 57 5.81 17.35 0.77
C GLU A 57 5.52 15.84 0.64
N ILE A 58 4.25 15.50 0.64
CA ILE A 58 3.75 14.14 0.45
C ILE A 58 2.82 14.16 -0.75
N VAL A 59 3.09 13.31 -1.73
CA VAL A 59 2.23 13.13 -2.89
C VAL A 59 1.56 11.77 -2.78
N ILE A 60 0.23 11.77 -2.73
CA ILE A 60 -0.56 10.55 -2.78
C ILE A 60 -1.14 10.44 -4.19
N GLY A 61 -0.82 9.33 -4.86
CA GLY A 61 -1.33 9.04 -6.20
C GLY A 61 -2.61 8.21 -6.17
N GLU A 62 -3.26 8.11 -7.34
CA GLU A 62 -4.30 7.10 -7.58
C GLU A 62 -3.73 5.67 -7.47
N CYS A 63 -4.60 4.68 -7.31
CA CYS A 63 -4.16 3.28 -7.38
C CYS A 63 -3.55 2.98 -8.75
N GLY A 64 -2.44 2.24 -8.76
CA GLY A 64 -1.86 1.77 -10.01
C GLY A 64 -2.82 0.83 -10.76
N GLU A 65 -2.63 0.68 -12.06
CA GLU A 65 -3.50 -0.14 -12.94
C GLU A 65 -3.66 -1.59 -12.46
N ASN A 66 -2.66 -2.11 -11.76
CA ASN A 66 -2.65 -3.48 -11.21
C ASN A 66 -2.93 -3.55 -9.72
N GLN A 67 -3.43 -2.46 -9.12
CA GLN A 67 -3.83 -2.41 -7.72
C GLN A 67 -5.35 -2.37 -7.61
N ILE A 68 -5.85 -2.89 -6.50
CA ILE A 68 -7.26 -2.91 -6.16
C ILE A 68 -7.53 -1.71 -5.26
N LYS A 69 -8.45 -0.85 -5.68
CA LYS A 69 -9.03 0.15 -4.78
C LYS A 69 -9.89 -0.59 -3.77
N MET A 70 -9.58 -0.45 -2.50
CA MET A 70 -10.27 -1.07 -1.38
C MET A 70 -10.89 0.03 -0.53
N VAL A 71 -11.98 -0.27 0.18
CA VAL A 71 -12.60 0.67 1.12
C VAL A 71 -12.51 0.09 2.53
N ASP A 72 -11.95 0.85 3.46
CA ASP A 72 -11.87 0.51 4.88
C ASP A 72 -13.25 0.68 5.55
N LYS A 73 -13.34 0.28 6.82
CA LYS A 73 -14.57 0.36 7.60
C LYS A 73 -15.09 1.79 7.80
N ASP A 74 -14.21 2.79 7.68
CA ASP A 74 -14.48 4.21 7.88
C ASP A 74 -14.80 4.93 6.55
N GLY A 75 -14.96 4.19 5.44
CA GLY A 75 -15.19 4.76 4.10
C GLY A 75 -13.91 5.29 3.43
N SER A 76 -12.76 5.01 4.04
CA SER A 76 -11.39 4.99 3.53
C SER A 76 -11.08 4.29 2.25
N TRP A 77 -10.95 4.95 1.11
CA TRP A 77 -10.35 4.20 0.02
C TRP A 77 -8.82 4.13 0.18
N TYR A 78 -8.23 2.98 -0.12
CA TYR A 78 -6.79 2.70 -0.14
C TYR A 78 -6.49 1.69 -1.25
N CYS A 79 -5.22 1.54 -1.60
CA CYS A 79 -4.81 0.60 -2.66
C CYS A 79 -4.18 -0.64 -2.04
N GLU A 80 -4.63 -1.82 -2.49
CA GLU A 80 -3.99 -3.09 -2.18
C GLU A 80 -3.43 -3.74 -3.44
N ASN A 81 -2.34 -4.47 -3.28
CA ASN A 81 -1.88 -5.38 -4.32
C ASN A 81 -2.80 -6.62 -4.36
N PRO A 82 -3.12 -7.14 -5.55
CA PRO A 82 -3.92 -8.35 -5.67
C PRO A 82 -3.21 -9.52 -5.00
N ILE A 83 -3.96 -10.29 -4.22
CA ILE A 83 -3.49 -11.53 -3.59
C ILE A 83 -3.93 -12.68 -4.49
N CYS A 84 -3.01 -13.52 -4.94
CA CYS A 84 -3.35 -14.71 -5.73
C CYS A 84 -3.36 -15.96 -4.84
N LYS A 85 -3.81 -17.10 -5.39
CA LYS A 85 -3.66 -18.40 -4.74
C LYS A 85 -2.18 -18.71 -4.52
N ASP A 86 -1.89 -19.51 -3.49
CA ASP A 86 -0.52 -19.93 -3.14
C ASP A 86 0.16 -20.74 -4.27
N SER A 87 -0.64 -21.36 -5.14
CA SER A 87 -0.14 -22.07 -6.31
C SER A 87 0.35 -21.15 -7.43
N CYS A 88 0.06 -19.85 -7.37
CA CYS A 88 0.55 -18.87 -8.34
C CYS A 88 1.97 -18.40 -7.93
N PRO A 89 3.01 -18.67 -8.74
CA PRO A 89 4.41 -18.40 -8.41
C PRO A 89 4.78 -16.93 -8.66
N VAL A 90 4.14 -16.03 -7.92
CA VAL A 90 4.31 -14.57 -8.06
C VAL A 90 5.76 -14.17 -7.80
N GLY A 91 6.34 -13.39 -8.72
CA GLY A 91 7.71 -12.90 -8.61
C GLY A 91 8.78 -13.85 -9.18
N THR A 92 8.38 -15.03 -9.65
CA THR A 92 9.27 -15.95 -10.37
C THR A 92 8.79 -16.15 -11.80
N SER A 93 7.72 -16.91 -12.01
CA SER A 93 7.14 -17.20 -13.33
C SER A 93 5.73 -16.66 -13.52
N ALA A 94 5.19 -15.92 -12.54
CA ALA A 94 3.86 -15.31 -12.65
C ALA A 94 3.80 -13.88 -12.10
N LYS A 95 2.77 -13.16 -12.54
CA LYS A 95 2.28 -11.89 -11.99
C LYS A 95 0.86 -12.09 -11.48
N CYS A 96 0.53 -11.49 -10.35
CA CYS A 96 -0.84 -11.44 -9.86
C CYS A 96 -1.52 -10.17 -10.35
N LEU A 97 -2.66 -10.31 -11.01
CA LEU A 97 -3.46 -9.20 -11.52
C LEU A 97 -4.83 -9.15 -10.84
N PRO A 98 -5.39 -7.95 -10.64
CA PRO A 98 -6.70 -7.81 -10.01
C PRO A 98 -7.82 -8.30 -10.94
N PHE A 99 -8.88 -8.86 -10.36
CA PHE A 99 -10.10 -9.15 -11.12
C PHE A 99 -10.98 -7.91 -11.23
N LEU A 100 -11.11 -7.39 -12.45
CA LEU A 100 -11.73 -6.07 -12.74
C LEU A 100 -13.21 -5.93 -12.31
N SER A 101 -13.92 -7.02 -12.00
CA SER A 101 -15.36 -6.94 -11.72
C SER A 101 -15.73 -6.54 -10.29
N ASN A 102 -14.78 -6.49 -9.34
CA ASN A 102 -15.07 -6.15 -7.94
C ASN A 102 -14.03 -5.18 -7.36
N ILE A 103 -14.23 -3.88 -7.56
CA ILE A 103 -13.35 -2.78 -7.11
C ILE A 103 -13.41 -2.57 -5.58
N ASN A 104 -13.68 -3.60 -4.77
CA ASN A 104 -13.77 -3.48 -3.30
C ASN A 104 -13.49 -4.82 -2.57
N LYS A 105 -13.06 -5.88 -3.27
CA LYS A 105 -12.77 -7.18 -2.66
C LYS A 105 -11.53 -7.81 -3.29
N ASN A 106 -10.48 -7.95 -2.49
CA ASN A 106 -9.25 -8.65 -2.86
C ASN A 106 -9.41 -10.16 -2.65
N ASP A 107 -10.18 -10.82 -3.53
CA ASP A 107 -10.48 -12.25 -3.41
C ASP A 107 -9.42 -13.10 -4.13
N ARG A 108 -8.64 -13.85 -3.35
CA ARG A 108 -7.55 -14.70 -3.88
C ARG A 108 -7.97 -15.74 -4.91
N THR A 109 -9.24 -16.11 -4.92
CA THR A 109 -9.77 -17.11 -5.86
C THR A 109 -10.18 -16.50 -7.20
N LYS A 110 -10.36 -15.17 -7.25
CA LYS A 110 -10.82 -14.43 -8.44
C LYS A 110 -9.69 -13.70 -9.14
N ASN A 111 -8.68 -13.25 -8.40
CA ASN A 111 -7.51 -12.58 -8.97
C ASN A 111 -6.79 -13.49 -9.97
N ILE A 112 -6.22 -12.87 -11.00
CA ILE A 112 -5.71 -13.56 -12.18
C ILE A 112 -4.23 -13.86 -11.97
N CYS A 113 -3.87 -15.14 -12.05
CA CYS A 113 -2.48 -15.55 -12.16
C CYS A 113 -2.06 -15.49 -13.62
N GLN A 114 -1.27 -14.49 -14.00
CA GLN A 114 -0.77 -14.34 -15.36
C GLN A 114 0.67 -14.86 -15.44
N CYS A 115 0.91 -15.87 -16.27
CA CYS A 115 2.25 -16.39 -16.47
C CYS A 115 3.15 -15.37 -17.18
N ALA A 116 4.40 -15.30 -16.75
CA ALA A 116 5.45 -14.54 -17.41
C ALA A 116 5.77 -15.16 -18.77
N GLN A 117 6.38 -14.38 -19.65
CA GLN A 117 6.78 -14.87 -20.97
C GLN A 117 7.71 -16.08 -20.84
N GLY A 118 7.45 -17.13 -21.62
CA GLY A 118 8.18 -18.40 -21.55
C GLY A 118 7.61 -19.41 -20.56
N TRP A 119 6.50 -19.08 -19.87
CA TRP A 119 5.81 -19.98 -18.94
C TRP A 119 4.34 -20.17 -19.30
N ASN A 120 3.80 -21.35 -19.03
CA ASN A 120 2.40 -21.73 -19.21
C ASN A 120 1.93 -22.68 -18.08
N GLY A 121 0.72 -23.22 -18.21
CA GLY A 121 0.08 -24.05 -17.20
C GLY A 121 -0.79 -23.23 -16.23
N GLU A 122 -1.69 -23.90 -15.50
CA GLU A 122 -2.59 -23.25 -14.54
C GLU A 122 -1.83 -22.53 -13.41
N ASN A 123 -0.64 -23.06 -13.07
CA ASN A 123 0.23 -22.55 -12.02
C ASN A 123 1.52 -21.93 -12.55
N CYS A 124 1.63 -21.68 -13.87
CA CYS A 124 2.83 -21.07 -14.47
C CYS A 124 4.14 -21.82 -14.16
N ASP A 125 4.07 -23.13 -14.02
CA ASP A 125 5.17 -24.04 -13.68
C ASP A 125 5.71 -24.79 -14.90
N GLU A 126 5.01 -24.72 -16.03
CA GLU A 126 5.44 -25.29 -17.29
C GLU A 126 6.26 -24.25 -18.09
N ARG A 127 7.39 -24.68 -18.66
CA ARG A 127 8.21 -23.85 -19.55
C ARG A 127 7.80 -24.09 -20.99
N ILE A 128 7.72 -23.00 -21.76
CA ILE A 128 7.48 -23.06 -23.20
C ILE A 128 8.82 -23.33 -23.89
N TYR A 129 9.04 -24.58 -24.32
CA TYR A 129 10.27 -24.99 -25.02
C TYR A 129 10.17 -24.84 -26.55
N VAL A 130 8.96 -24.91 -27.11
CA VAL A 130 8.72 -24.73 -28.55
C VAL A 130 7.37 -24.04 -28.74
N ASP A 131 7.37 -22.88 -29.40
CA ASP A 131 6.16 -22.17 -29.85
C ASP A 131 6.07 -22.34 -31.37
N TYR A 132 5.25 -23.27 -31.85
CA TYR A 132 5.09 -23.58 -33.29
C TYR A 132 4.18 -22.58 -34.03
N ARG A 133 4.14 -21.32 -33.60
CA ARG A 133 3.32 -20.28 -34.23
C ARG A 133 3.85 -19.83 -35.58
#